data_AF-A0A501VX11-F1
#
_entry.id   AF-A0A501VX11-F1
#
_cell.length_a   1.000
_cell.length_b   1.000
_cell.length_c   1.000
_cell.angle_alpha   90.00
_cell.angle_beta   90.00
_cell.angle_gamma   90.00
#
_symmetry.space_group_name_H-M   'P 1'
#
loop_
_entity.id
_entity.type
_entity.pdbx_description
1 polymer ?
#
loop_
_entity_poly.entity_id
_entity_poly.type
_entity_poly.pdbx_seq_one_letter_code
_entity_poly.pdbx_strand_id
1 'polypeptide(L)' 'MTTIANPDLIVTTCGRELDLSSTELVIERSNSLFSYNIHKLKSGEYIIAEKFYANPFNNRYILLNDEQIEMLKNL' A
#
# COMPACT_ATOMS: atom_id res chain seq x y z
N MET A 1 4.43 -20.68 -17.77
CA MET A 1 5.24 -19.95 -16.79
C MET A 1 4.29 -19.34 -15.78
N THR A 2 4.20 -19.90 -14.59
CA THR A 2 3.39 -19.34 -13.52
C THR A 2 4.17 -18.18 -12.94
N THR A 3 3.83 -16.94 -13.31
CA THR A 3 4.33 -15.76 -12.61
C THR A 3 3.86 -15.87 -11.17
N ILE A 4 4.76 -16.24 -10.26
CA ILE A 4 4.55 -16.10 -8.83
C ILE A 4 4.53 -14.58 -8.61
N ALA A 5 3.35 -13.99 -8.72
CA ALA A 5 3.16 -12.58 -8.40
C ALA A 5 3.45 -12.47 -6.90
N ASN A 6 4.60 -11.90 -6.55
CA ASN A 6 4.87 -11.55 -5.18
C ASN A 6 3.78 -10.55 -4.77
N PRO A 7 2.85 -10.89 -3.85
CA PRO A 7 1.65 -10.08 -3.57
C PRO A 7 1.96 -8.69 -3.00
N ASP A 8 3.23 -8.45 -2.69
CA ASP A 8 3.78 -7.23 -2.14
C ASP A 8 4.53 -6.38 -3.19
N LEU A 9 4.71 -6.87 -4.42
CA LEU A 9 5.26 -6.08 -5.52
C LEU A 9 4.14 -5.37 -6.28
N ILE A 10 4.15 -4.05 -6.25
CA ILE A 10 3.13 -3.21 -6.85
C ILE A 10 3.75 -2.34 -7.93
N VAL A 11 3.00 -2.10 -9.00
CA VAL A 11 3.41 -1.20 -10.08
C VAL A 11 2.47 0.00 -10.06
N THR A 12 3.01 1.18 -9.83
CA THR A 12 2.21 2.41 -9.85
C THR A 12 1.80 2.75 -11.27
N THR A 13 0.81 3.62 -11.42
CA THR A 13 0.35 4.11 -12.73
C THR A 13 1.43 4.85 -13.54
N CYS A 14 2.48 5.35 -12.87
CA CYS A 14 3.64 5.94 -13.52
C CYS A 14 4.76 4.93 -13.84
N GLY A 15 4.53 3.63 -13.64
CA GLY A 15 5.48 2.56 -13.97
C GLY A 15 6.55 2.31 -12.91
N ARG A 16 6.42 2.88 -11.70
CA ARG A 16 7.35 2.63 -10.60
C ARG A 16 6.99 1.31 -9.92
N GLU A 17 7.96 0.41 -9.84
CA GLU A 17 7.82 -0.82 -9.06
C GLU A 17 8.18 -0.55 -7.61
N LEU A 18 7.32 -0.97 -6.69
CA LEU A 18 7.52 -0.86 -5.25
C LEU A 18 7.37 -2.24 -4.63
N ASP A 19 8.36 -2.65 -3.84
CA ASP A 19 8.33 -3.88 -3.07
C ASP A 19 7.96 -3.57 -1.61
N LEU A 20 6.71 -3.84 -1.25
CA LEU A 20 6.18 -3.62 0.08
C LEU A 20 6.70 -4.64 1.12
N SER A 21 7.26 -5.77 0.71
CA SER A 21 7.75 -6.80 1.65
C SER A 21 8.93 -6.32 2.48
N SER A 22 9.66 -5.32 1.97
CA SER A 22 10.84 -4.74 2.60
C SER A 22 10.61 -3.39 3.29
N THR A 23 9.34 -3.01 3.45
CA THR A 23 8.91 -1.71 3.99
C THR A 23 8.45 -1.82 5.44
N GLU A 24 8.52 -0.71 6.17
CA GLU A 24 8.02 -0.65 7.54
C GLU A 24 6.49 -0.50 7.53
N LEU A 25 5.78 -1.44 8.15
CA LEU A 25 4.33 -1.35 8.34
C LEU A 25 4.02 -0.41 9.51
N VAL A 26 3.37 0.71 9.22
CA VAL A 26 3.08 1.79 10.18
C VAL A 26 1.69 1.61 10.79
N ILE A 27 0.70 1.32 9.93
CA ILE A 27 -0.70 1.12 10.34
C ILE A 27 -1.24 -0.10 9.60
N GLU A 28 -1.99 -0.91 10.34
CA GLU A 28 -2.80 -2.01 9.78
C GLU A 28 -4.22 -1.92 10.35
N ARG A 29 -5.19 -1.91 9.43
CA ARG A 29 -6.63 -1.91 9.73
C ARG A 29 -7.32 -2.88 8.78
N SER A 30 -8.29 -3.61 9.28
CA SER A 30 -9.02 -4.60 8.50
C SER A 30 -10.46 -4.70 8.98
N ASN A 31 -11.38 -4.98 8.06
CA ASN A 31 -12.76 -5.32 8.34
C ASN A 31 -13.22 -6.48 7.44
N SER A 32 -14.51 -6.78 7.39
CA SER A 32 -15.04 -7.90 6.59
C SER A 32 -14.97 -7.69 5.07
N LEU A 33 -14.77 -6.45 4.59
CA LEU A 33 -14.85 -6.07 3.18
C LEU A 33 -13.46 -5.78 2.57
N PHE A 34 -12.56 -5.18 3.35
CA PHE A 34 -11.24 -4.79 2.90
C PHE A 34 -10.24 -4.64 4.06
N SER A 35 -8.95 -4.61 3.72
CA SER A 35 -7.87 -4.16 4.60
C SER A 35 -7.20 -2.90 4.06
N TYR A 36 -6.68 -2.10 4.96
CA TYR A 36 -5.92 -0.89 4.70
C TYR A 36 -4.62 -0.93 5.50
N ASN A 37 -3.50 -0.83 4.80
CA ASN A 37 -2.16 -0.82 5.38
C ASN A 37 -1.43 0.46 4.97
N ILE A 38 -0.67 1.07 5.88
CA ILE A 38 0.28 2.13 5.54
C ILE A 38 1.69 1.58 5.68
N HIS A 39 2.45 1.68 4.60
CA HIS A 39 3.85 1.30 4.55
C HIS A 39 4.72 2.54 4.41
N LYS A 40 5.81 2.61 5.18
CA LYS A 40 6.88 3.59 4.97
C LYS A 40 7.93 3.00 4.06
N LEU A 41 8.13 3.62 2.90
CA LEU A 41 9.12 3.24 1.91
C LEU A 41 10.53 3.63 2.40
N LYS A 42 11.55 2.93 1.89
CA LYS A 42 12.96 3.22 2.22
C LYS A 42 13.40 4.62 1.79
N SER A 43 12.72 5.19 0.80
CA SER A 43 12.89 6.58 0.35
C SER A 43 12.34 7.61 1.33
N GLY A 44 11.58 7.20 2.35
CA GLY A 44 10.93 8.07 3.33
C GLY A 44 9.46 8.37 3.01
N GLU A 45 9.04 8.17 1.75
CA GLU A 45 7.65 8.30 1.30
C GLU A 45 6.74 7.27 1.98
N TYR A 46 5.44 7.54 2.02
CA TYR A 46 4.47 6.58 2.54
C TYR A 46 3.54 6.10 1.43
N ILE A 47 3.05 4.87 1.58
CA ILE A 47 2.07 4.30 0.68
C ILE A 47 0.95 3.62 1.45
N ILE A 48 -0.27 3.97 1.06
CA ILE A 48 -1.47 3.25 1.46
C ILE A 48 -1.65 2.08 0.51
N ALA A 49 -1.86 0.89 1.06
CA ALA A 49 -2.31 -0.28 0.34
C ALA A 49 -3.71 -0.69 0.83
N GLU A 50 -4.73 -0.40 0.01
CA GLU A 50 -6.08 -0.90 0.20
C GLU A 50 -6.26 -2.19 -0.59
N LYS A 51 -6.55 -3.29 0.12
CA LYS A 51 -6.81 -4.60 -0.48
C LYS A 51 -8.28 -4.98 -0.27
N PHE A 52 -9.03 -5.12 -1.36
CA PHE A 52 -10.44 -5.50 -1.34
C PHE A 52 -10.60 -7.01 -1.52
N TYR A 53 -11.21 -7.68 -0.55
CA TYR A 53 -11.30 -9.15 -0.56
C TYR A 53 -12.23 -9.70 -1.63
N ALA A 54 -13.29 -8.95 -1.97
CA ALA A 54 -14.25 -9.36 -2.98
C ALA A 54 -13.69 -9.27 -4.41
N ASN A 55 -12.78 -8.33 -4.68
CA ASN A 55 -12.20 -8.13 -6.00
C ASN A 55 -10.82 -7.45 -5.92
N PRO A 56 -9.73 -8.18 -6.21
CA PRO A 56 -8.38 -7.63 -6.25
C PRO A 56 -8.17 -6.50 -7.27
N PHE A 57 -8.98 -6.42 -8.34
CA PHE A 57 -8.89 -5.32 -9.31
C PHE A 57 -9.28 -3.97 -8.72
N ASN A 58 -9.96 -3.96 -7.58
CA ASN A 58 -10.30 -2.74 -6.86
C ASN A 58 -9.22 -2.33 -5.86
N ASN A 59 -8.13 -3.09 -5.73
CA ASN A 59 -7.03 -2.71 -4.85
C ASN A 59 -6.50 -1.34 -5.24
N ARG A 60 -6.25 -0.49 -4.24
CA ARG A 60 -5.76 0.87 -4.46
C ARG A 60 -4.45 1.06 -3.73
N TYR A 61 -3.52 1.69 -4.42
CA TYR A 61 -2.21 2.05 -3.89
C TYR A 61 -2.04 3.55 -4.03
N ILE A 62 -1.88 4.25 -2.91
CA ILE A 62 -1.85 5.71 -2.88
C ILE A 62 -0.54 6.16 -2.25
N LEU A 63 0.31 6.83 -3.03
CA LEU A 63 1.52 7.48 -2.53
C LEU A 63 1.14 8.75 -1.77
N LEU A 64 1.72 8.90 -0.59
CA LEU A 64 1.52 10.05 0.28
C LEU A 64 2.83 10.80 0.48
N ASN A 65 2.71 12.12 0.55
CA ASN A 65 3.78 12.99 1.01
C ASN A 65 3.72 13.21 2.54
N ASP A 66 4.73 13.89 3.07
CA ASP A 66 4.88 14.11 4.53
C ASP A 66 3.69 14.89 5.13
N GLU A 67 3.15 15.88 4.43
CA GLU A 67 1.99 16.65 4.91
C GLU A 67 0.74 15.78 5.03
N GLN A 68 0.47 14.94 4.03
CA GLN A 68 -0.70 14.07 4.01
C GLN A 68 -0.67 13.02 5.13
N ILE A 69 0.51 12.50 5.48
CA ILE A 69 0.58 11.54 6.57
C ILE A 69 0.41 12.18 7.94
N GLU A 70 0.92 13.39 8.15
CA GLU A 70 0.68 14.13 9.39
C GLU A 70 -0.81 14.46 9.57
N MET A 71 -1.54 14.74 8.48
CA MET A 71 -3.00 14.87 8.53
C MET A 71 -3.69 13.56 8.93
N LEU A 72 -3.24 12.42 8.41
CA LEU A 72 -3.82 11.10 8.72
C LEU A 72 -3.60 10.65 10.17
N LYS A 73 -2.49 11.05 10.81
CA LYS A 73 -2.23 10.72 12.22
C LYS A 73 -3.20 11.42 13.19
N ASN A 74 -3.81 12.52 12.76
CA ASN A 74 -4.70 13.35 13.58
C ASN A 74 -6.19 13.03 13.39
N LEU A 75 -6.53 12.04 12.56
CA LEU A 75 -7.88 11.50 12.36
C LEU A 75 -8.11 10.25 13.21
#